data_AF-A0A959QN84-F1
#
_entry.id   AF-A0A959QN84-F1
#
_cell.length_a   1.000
_cell.length_b   1.000
_cell.length_c   1.000
_cell.angle_alpha   90.00
_cell.angle_beta   90.00
_cell.angle_gamma   90.00
#
_symmetry.space_group_name_H-M   'P 1'
#
loop_
_entity.id
_entity.type
_entity.pdbx_description
1 polymer ?
#
loop_
_entity_poly.entity_id
_entity_poly.type
_entity_poly.pdbx_seq_one_letter_code
_entity_poly.pdbx_strand_id
1 'polypeptide(L)'
;MTTLNTFLITCCLSVLCLLPGYGQERRLIDEVTGTVGAEIILRSDIESQLAYMQAQRGSIPPNARCLILDNLLGQNLLLHQARIDSIVISDDEVEAQISARVDRILALMNNDYQQFEDYYGKTVSEIRGEFREPIQNQILIERMQNQVLSAITITPEEVRTFFNRVPKDSLPYFNSEVELAEIVYYPKVNETQKQQAYVQLSQIRKMITEDQRDFAEVASEYSDDLGSARLGGDLGWQKRGTFVPEFESVAYNLEPGEMSDIFESPFGYHFVQLLERRGNLLHTRHILIAPKIEQADLDLAVHVLDSVRMAITRDSTMTFEEAVKNFGDENSTSYNNGGRMLNPKSGNTFFEIGDLDHRLFFVIDTLQENQISSPIAYQDPTGKVYYQLVKLLSRSRPHKASLKTDYSRIREAALAEKKNEYLDEWIQDHIANTYIEIDPSFQKTCPNIDRWIQPNIDAPSTIKP
;
A
#
# COMPACT_ATOMS: atom_id res chain seq x y z
N MET A 1 63.86 27.61 -33.94
CA MET A 1 64.37 29.00 -33.84
C MET A 1 63.51 29.69 -32.78
N THR A 2 63.96 30.14 -31.62
CA THR A 2 65.31 30.41 -31.07
C THR A 2 65.13 30.75 -29.58
N THR A 3 66.04 30.25 -28.73
CA THR A 3 66.54 30.79 -27.43
C THR A 3 65.54 31.02 -26.28
N LEU A 4 65.53 30.32 -25.15
CA LEU A 4 66.55 29.86 -24.17
C LEU A 4 67.19 30.98 -23.30
N ASN A 5 67.01 30.82 -21.98
CA ASN A 5 67.93 31.07 -20.85
C ASN A 5 67.80 32.29 -19.90
N THR A 6 67.28 31.97 -18.69
CA THR A 6 67.87 32.12 -17.32
C THR A 6 68.47 33.45 -16.84
N PHE A 7 68.02 33.92 -15.65
CA PHE A 7 68.92 34.19 -14.50
C PHE A 7 68.17 34.16 -13.15
N LEU A 8 68.72 33.38 -12.21
CA LEU A 8 68.40 33.24 -10.77
C LEU A 8 69.16 34.32 -9.96
N ILE A 9 68.56 34.92 -8.91
CA ILE A 9 69.16 35.31 -7.60
C ILE A 9 67.99 35.53 -6.60
N THR A 10 67.55 34.59 -5.74
CA THR A 10 67.96 34.25 -4.35
C THR A 10 68.09 35.42 -3.33
N CYS A 11 67.12 35.56 -2.42
CA CYS A 11 67.30 35.94 -0.99
C CYS A 11 65.94 35.81 -0.24
N CYS A 12 65.65 34.70 0.45
CA CYS A 12 65.78 34.48 1.90
C CYS A 12 64.90 35.35 2.85
N LEU A 13 64.10 34.61 3.65
CA LEU A 13 63.53 34.91 4.97
C LEU A 13 62.39 35.94 5.12
N SER A 14 61.16 35.43 5.28
CA SER A 14 60.49 35.44 6.60
C SER A 14 59.20 34.62 6.55
N VAL A 15 59.22 33.49 7.27
CA VAL A 15 58.04 32.71 7.64
C VAL A 15 57.16 33.56 8.55
N LEU A 16 55.90 33.79 8.15
CA LEU A 16 54.83 34.12 9.08
C LEU A 16 53.66 33.18 8.78
N CYS A 17 53.45 32.22 9.68
CA CYS A 17 52.33 31.31 9.70
C CYS A 17 51.01 32.09 9.68
N LEU A 18 50.26 31.98 8.59
CA LEU A 18 48.81 32.13 8.61
C LEU A 18 48.24 30.71 8.70
N LEU A 19 47.92 30.31 9.92
CA LEU A 19 47.00 29.20 10.16
C LEU A 19 45.70 29.53 9.40
N PRO A 20 45.10 28.60 8.63
CA PRO A 20 43.68 28.74 8.33
C PRO A 20 42.99 28.73 9.70
N GLY A 21 42.43 29.88 10.07
CA GLY A 21 41.52 29.92 11.20
C GLY A 21 40.47 28.87 10.95
N TYR A 22 40.38 27.89 11.86
CA TYR A 22 39.19 27.07 11.99
C TYR A 22 38.04 28.04 12.25
N GLY A 23 37.39 28.48 11.17
CA GLY A 23 36.06 29.04 11.25
C GLY A 23 35.24 27.94 11.89
N GLN A 24 34.81 28.15 13.13
CA GLN A 24 33.78 27.33 13.71
C GLN A 24 32.67 27.27 12.67
N GLU A 25 32.35 26.06 12.20
CA GLU A 25 31.03 25.81 11.63
C GLU A 25 30.06 26.43 12.62
N ARG A 26 29.42 27.53 12.21
CA ARG A 26 28.25 28.03 12.92
C ARG A 26 27.33 26.83 12.97
N ARG A 27 27.22 26.20 14.15
CA ARG A 27 26.06 25.36 14.47
C ARG A 27 24.87 26.25 14.13
N LEU A 28 24.23 25.98 13.01
CA LEU A 28 22.94 26.53 12.67
C LEU A 28 22.02 26.04 13.78
N ILE A 29 21.81 26.90 14.78
CA ILE A 29 20.80 26.66 15.80
C ILE A 29 19.50 26.77 15.03
N ASP A 30 18.77 25.66 14.98
CA ASP A 30 17.46 25.63 14.33
C ASP A 30 16.52 26.60 15.04
N GLU A 31 15.80 27.37 14.24
CA GLU A 31 15.01 28.50 14.71
C GLU A 31 13.61 28.04 15.07
N VAL A 32 13.14 28.40 16.28
CA VAL A 32 11.75 28.17 16.69
C VAL A 32 10.87 29.17 15.95
N THR A 33 10.02 28.66 15.06
CA THR A 33 9.09 29.46 14.26
C THR A 33 7.74 29.64 14.95
N GLY A 34 7.37 28.71 15.83
CA GLY A 34 6.18 28.84 16.66
C GLY A 34 6.16 27.87 17.84
N THR A 35 5.33 28.16 18.83
CA THR A 35 5.09 27.34 20.02
C THR A 35 3.60 27.27 20.31
N VAL A 36 3.09 26.07 20.63
CA VAL A 36 1.70 25.82 21.06
C VAL A 36 1.75 25.00 22.35
N GLY A 37 1.49 25.65 23.48
CA GLY A 37 1.65 25.04 24.79
C GLY A 37 3.09 24.60 25.04
N ALA A 38 3.32 23.29 25.06
CA ALA A 38 4.66 22.68 25.21
C ALA A 38 5.28 22.24 23.87
N GLU A 39 4.52 22.29 22.77
CA GLU A 39 4.98 21.82 21.47
C GLU A 39 5.66 22.96 20.70
N ILE A 40 6.84 22.68 20.17
CA ILE A 40 7.60 23.64 19.35
C ILE A 40 7.48 23.30 17.87
N ILE A 41 7.54 24.33 17.02
CA ILE A 41 7.61 24.21 15.58
C ILE A 41 8.94 24.81 15.14
N LEU A 42 9.78 23.99 14.52
CA LEU A 42 11.08 24.40 14.03
C LEU A 42 11.00 24.87 12.58
N ARG A 43 11.95 25.71 12.19
CA ARG A 43 12.11 26.12 10.80
C ARG A 43 12.40 24.92 9.90
N SER A 44 13.15 23.93 10.39
CA SER A 44 13.39 22.66 9.68
C SER A 44 12.11 21.92 9.34
N ASP A 45 11.09 21.96 10.20
CA ASP A 45 9.84 21.22 9.99
C ASP A 45 9.10 21.77 8.77
N ILE A 46 9.05 23.10 8.67
CA ILE A 46 8.44 23.80 7.54
C ILE A 46 9.21 23.51 6.25
N GLU A 47 10.54 23.66 6.26
CA GLU A 47 11.34 23.45 5.05
C GLU A 47 11.39 21.98 4.63
N SER A 48 11.32 21.03 5.57
CA SER A 48 11.24 19.59 5.27
C SER A 48 9.93 19.23 4.59
N GLN A 49 8.80 19.75 5.09
CA GLN A 49 7.50 19.56 4.43
C GLN A 49 7.45 20.27 3.06
N LEU A 50 8.08 21.43 2.94
CA LEU A 50 8.18 22.16 1.67
C LEU A 50 8.98 21.36 0.62
N ALA A 51 10.13 20.80 1.02
CA ALA A 51 10.96 19.97 0.16
C ALA A 51 10.22 18.70 -0.28
N TYR A 52 9.48 18.07 0.63
CA TYR A 52 8.64 16.91 0.30
C TYR A 52 7.54 17.26 -0.72
N MET A 53 6.84 18.38 -0.52
CA MET A 53 5.84 18.85 -1.48
C MET A 53 6.43 19.19 -2.85
N GLN A 54 7.63 19.77 -2.88
CA GLN A 54 8.36 20.05 -4.13
C GLN A 54 8.71 18.76 -4.88
N ALA A 55 9.18 17.73 -4.18
CA ALA A 55 9.53 16.45 -4.78
C ALA A 55 8.31 15.75 -5.42
N GLN A 56 7.12 15.92 -4.85
CA GLN A 56 5.89 15.31 -5.38
C GLN A 56 5.23 16.11 -6.52
N ARG A 57 5.11 17.44 -6.37
CA ARG A 57 4.31 18.28 -7.26
C ARG A 57 5.13 19.10 -8.25
N GLY A 58 6.45 19.20 -8.06
CA GLY A 58 7.36 20.02 -8.85
C GLY A 58 7.23 21.52 -8.56
N SER A 59 6.02 22.09 -8.67
CA SER A 59 5.73 23.50 -8.38
C SER A 59 5.14 23.69 -6.98
N ILE A 60 5.55 24.77 -6.32
CA ILE A 60 5.14 25.11 -4.95
C ILE A 60 4.29 26.39 -5.00
N PRO A 61 3.09 26.40 -4.38
CA PRO A 61 2.29 27.61 -4.23
C PRO A 61 3.07 28.72 -3.49
N PRO A 62 2.95 30.00 -3.89
CA PRO A 62 3.67 31.09 -3.22
C PRO A 62 3.39 31.21 -1.70
N ASN A 63 2.21 30.79 -1.26
CA ASN A 63 1.77 30.79 0.14
C ASN A 63 2.01 29.45 0.87
N ALA A 64 2.72 28.49 0.27
CA ALA A 64 2.91 27.15 0.81
C ALA A 64 3.46 27.12 2.24
N ARG A 65 4.47 27.97 2.55
CA ARG A 65 5.04 28.07 3.89
C ARG A 65 4.00 28.47 4.94
N CYS A 66 3.10 29.37 4.58
CA CYS A 66 2.02 29.82 5.47
C CYS A 66 0.98 28.72 5.70
N LEU A 67 0.66 27.92 4.69
CA LEU A 67 -0.25 26.77 4.81
C LEU A 67 0.36 25.65 5.66
N ILE A 68 1.66 25.38 5.49
CA ILE A 68 2.39 24.39 6.29
C ILE A 68 2.42 24.81 7.76
N LEU A 69 2.79 26.07 8.04
CA LEU A 69 2.84 26.56 9.43
C LEU A 69 1.46 26.48 10.10
N ASP A 70 0.41 26.88 9.40
CA ASP A 70 -0.97 26.79 9.89
C ASP A 70 -1.42 25.35 10.18
N ASN A 71 -1.00 24.40 9.33
CA ASN A 71 -1.26 22.98 9.57
C ASN A 71 -0.48 22.44 10.78
N LEU A 72 0.79 22.81 10.93
CA LEU A 72 1.64 22.44 12.06
C LEU A 72 1.11 23.00 13.38
N LEU A 73 0.63 24.24 13.40
CA LEU A 73 -0.01 24.85 14.57
C LEU A 73 -1.26 24.06 14.99
N GLY A 74 -2.11 23.66 14.02
CA GLY A 74 -3.27 22.81 14.29
C GLY A 74 -2.93 21.43 14.83
N GLN A 75 -1.92 20.77 14.25
CA GLN A 75 -1.43 19.48 14.73
C GLN A 75 -0.87 19.58 16.15
N ASN A 76 -0.08 20.60 16.43
CA ASN A 76 0.49 20.82 17.76
C ASN A 76 -0.57 21.17 18.79
N LEU A 77 -1.64 21.88 18.42
CA LEU A 77 -2.78 22.13 19.31
C LEU A 77 -3.52 20.83 19.67
N LEU A 78 -3.77 19.96 18.67
CA LEU A 78 -4.36 18.63 18.90
C LEU A 78 -3.45 17.78 19.79
N LEU A 79 -2.13 17.80 19.55
CA LEU A 79 -1.15 17.08 20.37
C LEU A 79 -1.12 17.59 21.81
N HIS A 80 -1.11 18.91 21.99
CA HIS A 80 -1.15 19.55 23.30
C HIS A 80 -2.40 19.11 24.07
N GLN A 81 -3.56 19.17 23.43
CA GLN A 81 -4.81 18.71 24.05
C GLN A 81 -4.80 17.21 24.32
N ALA A 82 -4.24 16.38 23.43
CA ALA A 82 -4.12 14.94 23.65
C ALA A 82 -3.31 14.60 24.91
N ARG A 83 -2.27 15.39 25.19
CA ARG A 83 -1.46 15.26 26.41
C ARG A 83 -2.23 15.73 27.65
N ILE A 84 -2.99 16.82 27.56
CA ILE A 84 -3.88 17.29 28.65
C ILE A 84 -4.92 16.22 28.99
N ASP A 85 -5.59 15.68 27.98
CA ASP A 85 -6.63 14.65 28.11
C ASP A 85 -6.04 13.27 28.47
N SER A 86 -4.70 13.17 28.52
CA SER A 86 -3.97 11.95 28.87
C SER A 86 -4.37 10.75 28.01
N ILE A 87 -4.50 10.95 26.69
CA ILE A 87 -4.81 9.88 25.73
C ILE A 87 -3.73 8.78 25.82
N VAL A 88 -4.13 7.58 26.22
CA VAL A 88 -3.20 6.47 26.52
C VAL A 88 -2.79 5.73 25.26
N ILE A 89 -1.50 5.70 24.93
CA ILE A 89 -0.94 4.87 23.86
C ILE A 89 -0.13 3.71 24.45
N SER A 90 -0.16 2.55 23.79
CA SER A 90 0.62 1.36 24.15
C SER A 90 1.99 1.37 23.46
N ASP A 91 3.00 0.74 24.06
CA ASP A 91 4.29 0.60 23.39
C ASP A 91 4.21 -0.35 22.18
N ASP A 92 3.34 -1.37 22.25
CA ASP A 92 3.18 -2.36 21.17
C ASP A 92 2.65 -1.75 19.88
N GLU A 93 1.67 -0.82 19.96
CA GLU A 93 1.17 -0.15 18.75
C GLU A 93 2.21 0.79 18.14
N VAL A 94 3.01 1.46 18.97
CA VAL A 94 4.09 2.34 18.52
C VAL A 94 5.16 1.51 17.81
N GLU A 95 5.57 0.38 18.40
CA GLU A 95 6.54 -0.53 17.79
C GLU A 95 6.02 -1.16 16.49
N ALA A 96 4.73 -1.48 16.41
CA ALA A 96 4.11 -1.98 15.19
C ALA A 96 4.19 -0.94 14.06
N GLN A 97 3.89 0.33 14.34
CA GLN A 97 3.97 1.42 13.35
C GLN A 97 5.42 1.72 12.95
N ILE A 98 6.36 1.72 13.90
CA ILE A 98 7.80 1.87 13.63
C ILE A 98 8.26 0.73 12.70
N SER A 99 7.91 -0.52 13.03
CA SER A 99 8.30 -1.69 12.23
C SER A 99 7.76 -1.58 10.81
N ALA A 100 6.45 -1.33 10.65
CA ALA A 100 5.82 -1.19 9.34
C ALA A 100 6.41 -0.02 8.51
N ARG A 101 6.89 1.04 9.16
CA ARG A 101 7.57 2.15 8.47
C ARG A 101 8.96 1.75 8.00
N VAL A 102 9.76 1.14 8.87
CA VAL A 102 11.13 0.69 8.56
C VAL A 102 11.13 -0.41 7.51
N ASP A 103 10.23 -1.39 7.61
CA ASP A 103 10.12 -2.50 6.66
C ASP A 103 9.76 -1.98 5.26
N ARG A 104 8.93 -0.94 5.15
CA ARG A 104 8.66 -0.28 3.86
C ARG A 104 9.89 0.39 3.26
N ILE A 105 10.73 1.02 4.09
CA ILE A 105 11.98 1.65 3.62
C ILE A 105 12.95 0.56 3.17
N LEU A 106 13.14 -0.50 3.96
CA LEU A 106 13.98 -1.64 3.61
C LEU A 106 13.51 -2.33 2.33
N ALA A 107 12.20 -2.50 2.13
CA ALA A 107 11.66 -3.09 0.90
C ALA A 107 12.03 -2.29 -0.36
N LEU A 108 12.10 -0.96 -0.29
CA LEU A 108 12.58 -0.10 -1.38
C LEU A 108 14.08 -0.26 -1.66
N MET A 109 14.82 -0.80 -0.69
CA MET A 109 16.27 -1.07 -0.75
C MET A 109 16.55 -2.57 -0.87
N ASN A 110 15.61 -3.35 -1.45
CA ASN A 110 15.72 -4.80 -1.62
C ASN A 110 15.99 -5.59 -0.31
N ASN A 111 15.56 -5.04 0.83
CA ASN A 111 15.84 -5.54 2.18
C ASN A 111 17.34 -5.61 2.53
N ASP A 112 18.15 -4.76 1.91
CA ASP A 112 19.58 -4.64 2.17
C ASP A 112 19.84 -3.66 3.33
N TYR A 113 20.22 -4.23 4.48
CA TYR A 113 20.55 -3.48 5.68
C TYR A 113 21.86 -2.70 5.54
N GLN A 114 22.83 -3.17 4.77
CA GLN A 114 24.07 -2.44 4.56
C GLN A 114 23.81 -1.20 3.70
N GLN A 115 23.00 -1.36 2.64
CA GLN A 115 22.60 -0.23 1.82
C GLN A 115 21.81 0.82 2.62
N PHE A 116 20.96 0.38 3.55
CA PHE A 116 20.26 1.25 4.48
C PHE A 116 21.23 2.07 5.34
N GLU A 117 22.19 1.40 5.98
CA GLU A 117 23.18 2.05 6.83
C GLU A 117 24.09 3.01 6.05
N ASP A 118 24.49 2.64 4.83
CA ASP A 118 25.31 3.50 3.96
C ASP A 118 24.56 4.77 3.53
N TYR A 119 23.24 4.67 3.31
CA TYR A 119 22.40 5.81 2.91
C TYR A 119 22.08 6.75 4.07
N TYR A 120 21.66 6.19 5.22
CA TYR A 120 21.24 6.99 6.38
C TYR A 120 22.41 7.35 7.33
N GLY A 121 23.56 6.69 7.20
CA GLY A 121 24.71 6.83 8.09
C GLY A 121 24.43 6.37 9.53
N LYS A 122 23.37 5.56 9.73
CA LYS A 122 22.86 5.10 11.03
C LYS A 122 22.31 3.70 10.92
N THR A 123 22.39 2.94 12.01
CA THR A 123 21.81 1.60 12.10
C THR A 123 20.29 1.65 12.07
N VAL A 124 19.66 0.53 11.69
CA VAL A 124 18.19 0.39 11.75
C VAL A 124 17.67 0.65 13.16
N SER A 125 18.39 0.22 14.21
CA SER A 125 17.98 0.44 15.59
C SER A 125 17.98 1.92 15.98
N GLU A 126 18.96 2.70 15.51
CA GLU A 126 19.02 4.14 15.77
C GLU A 126 17.87 4.87 15.08
N ILE A 127 17.59 4.53 13.82
CA ILE A 127 16.45 5.10 13.08
C ILE A 127 15.11 4.74 13.75
N ARG A 128 14.94 3.51 14.24
CA ARG A 128 13.76 3.12 15.03
C ARG A 128 13.60 4.00 16.27
N GLY A 129 14.71 4.32 16.94
CA GLY A 129 14.72 5.25 18.08
C GLY A 129 14.27 6.65 17.68
N GLU A 130 14.75 7.17 16.56
CA GLU A 130 14.39 8.51 16.05
C GLU A 130 12.94 8.62 15.59
N PHE A 131 12.33 7.53 15.11
CA PHE A 131 10.91 7.52 14.74
C PHE A 131 9.95 7.39 15.91
N ARG A 132 10.43 7.03 17.11
CA ARG A 132 9.56 6.73 18.25
C ARG A 132 8.68 7.91 18.63
N GLU A 133 9.29 9.05 18.94
CA GLU A 133 8.56 10.25 19.36
C GLU A 133 7.65 10.81 18.24
N PRO A 134 8.10 10.97 16.98
CA PRO A 134 7.23 11.38 15.89
C PRO A 134 6.03 10.46 15.68
N ILE A 135 6.20 9.13 15.77
CA ILE A 135 5.09 8.17 15.63
C ILE A 135 4.14 8.25 16.83
N GLN A 136 4.65 8.40 18.06
CA GLN A 136 3.81 8.62 19.24
C GLN A 136 2.97 9.88 19.08
N ASN A 137 3.58 11.00 18.68
CA ASN A 137 2.89 12.26 18.45
C ASN A 137 1.83 12.12 17.35
N GLN A 138 2.14 11.44 16.24
CA GLN A 138 1.19 11.18 15.17
C GLN A 138 -0.03 10.37 15.66
N ILE A 139 0.18 9.30 16.43
CA ILE A 139 -0.92 8.48 16.99
C ILE A 139 -1.79 9.32 17.93
N LEU A 140 -1.18 10.15 18.79
CA LEU A 140 -1.91 11.04 19.70
C LEU A 140 -2.77 12.06 18.95
N ILE A 141 -2.22 12.69 17.91
CA ILE A 141 -2.95 13.63 17.05
C ILE A 141 -4.13 12.94 16.37
N GLU A 142 -3.91 11.77 15.76
CA GLU A 142 -4.97 11.01 15.10
C GLU A 142 -6.08 10.60 16.06
N ARG A 143 -5.74 10.16 17.28
CA ARG A 143 -6.72 9.81 18.30
C ARG A 143 -7.50 11.00 18.81
N MET A 144 -6.83 12.13 19.06
CA MET A 144 -7.51 13.36 19.45
C MET A 144 -8.47 13.82 18.35
N GLN A 145 -8.00 13.89 17.11
CA GLN A 145 -8.85 14.26 15.97
C GLN A 145 -10.05 13.31 15.83
N ASN A 146 -9.84 12.01 15.97
CA ASN A 146 -10.93 11.03 15.93
C ASN A 146 -11.90 11.19 17.12
N GLN A 147 -11.41 11.46 18.33
CA GLN A 147 -12.24 11.72 19.50
C GLN A 147 -13.13 12.94 19.27
N VAL A 148 -12.56 14.04 18.77
CA VAL A 148 -13.26 15.28 18.44
C VAL A 148 -14.33 15.06 17.37
N LEU A 149 -14.05 14.25 16.34
CA LEU A 149 -14.93 14.10 15.18
C LEU A 149 -15.90 12.90 15.24
N SER A 150 -15.73 11.97 16.20
CA SER A 150 -16.45 10.69 16.22
C SER A 150 -17.96 10.81 16.42
N ALA A 151 -18.41 11.80 17.20
CA ALA A 151 -19.83 12.04 17.48
C ALA A 151 -20.56 12.76 16.33
N ILE A 152 -19.82 13.26 15.34
CA ILE A 152 -20.39 14.07 14.27
C ILE A 152 -21.09 13.17 13.26
N THR A 153 -22.40 13.35 13.18
CA THR A 153 -23.25 12.72 12.18
C THR A 153 -23.91 13.79 11.31
N ILE A 154 -24.39 13.38 10.14
CA ILE A 154 -25.12 14.25 9.23
C ILE A 154 -26.52 13.72 8.97
N THR A 155 -27.50 14.60 9.07
CA THR A 155 -28.91 14.33 8.84
C THR A 155 -29.27 14.53 7.35
N PRO A 156 -30.33 13.89 6.85
CA PRO A 156 -30.77 14.09 5.46
C PRO A 156 -31.10 15.55 5.10
N GLU A 157 -31.56 16.34 6.08
CA GLU A 157 -31.86 17.75 5.84
C GLU A 157 -30.58 18.60 5.70
N GLU A 158 -29.55 18.33 6.50
CA GLU A 158 -28.24 18.96 6.33
C GLU A 158 -27.62 18.62 4.97
N VAL A 159 -27.74 17.37 4.51
CA VAL A 159 -27.30 16.96 3.16
C VAL A 159 -28.03 17.75 2.08
N ARG A 160 -29.34 18.00 2.24
CA ARG A 160 -30.12 18.82 1.32
C ARG A 160 -29.68 20.28 1.33
N THR A 161 -29.48 20.86 2.51
CA THR A 161 -28.98 22.24 2.66
C THR A 161 -27.62 22.41 2.01
N PHE A 162 -26.69 21.49 2.28
CA PHE A 162 -25.38 21.44 1.65
C PHE A 162 -25.50 21.45 0.12
N PHE A 163 -26.27 20.52 -0.43
CA PHE A 163 -26.43 20.40 -1.88
C PHE A 163 -27.07 21.64 -2.52
N ASN A 164 -28.06 22.24 -1.86
CA ASN A 164 -28.77 23.42 -2.35
C ASN A 164 -27.93 24.71 -2.27
N ARG A 165 -26.90 24.75 -1.41
CA ARG A 165 -25.94 25.87 -1.31
C ARG A 165 -25.00 25.92 -2.52
N VAL A 166 -24.73 24.78 -3.17
CA VAL A 166 -23.84 24.71 -4.33
C VAL A 166 -24.57 25.22 -5.59
N PRO A 167 -24.00 26.21 -6.30
CA PRO A 167 -24.57 26.67 -7.58
C PRO A 167 -24.72 25.53 -8.60
N LYS A 168 -25.83 25.51 -9.35
CA LYS A 168 -26.14 24.40 -10.30
C LYS A 168 -25.13 24.24 -11.43
N ASP A 169 -24.45 25.31 -11.79
CA ASP A 169 -23.35 25.34 -12.75
C ASP A 169 -22.03 24.83 -12.17
N SER A 170 -21.88 24.89 -10.85
CA SER A 170 -20.73 24.40 -10.09
C SER A 170 -20.88 22.96 -9.58
N LEU A 171 -22.05 22.34 -9.76
CA LEU A 171 -22.27 20.93 -9.40
C LEU A 171 -21.32 20.02 -10.22
N PRO A 172 -20.65 19.05 -9.56
CA PRO A 172 -19.75 18.16 -10.26
C PRO A 172 -20.50 17.33 -11.31
N TYR A 173 -19.81 17.06 -12.40
CA TYR A 173 -20.28 16.17 -13.45
C TYR A 173 -19.68 14.79 -13.22
N PHE A 174 -20.53 13.77 -13.14
CA PHE A 174 -20.10 12.38 -13.02
C PHE A 174 -20.12 11.71 -14.39
N ASN A 175 -19.04 11.00 -14.67
CA ASN A 175 -18.92 10.17 -15.86
C ASN A 175 -19.90 9.00 -15.79
N SER A 176 -20.07 8.31 -16.93
CA SER A 176 -20.79 7.05 -16.95
C SER A 176 -20.06 6.04 -16.07
N GLU A 177 -20.81 5.37 -15.22
CA GLU A 177 -20.32 4.29 -14.38
C GLU A 177 -21.08 3.01 -14.66
N VAL A 178 -20.42 1.87 -14.44
CA VAL A 178 -21.02 0.55 -14.49
C VAL A 178 -20.72 -0.20 -13.21
N GLU A 179 -21.65 -1.05 -12.81
CA GLU A 179 -21.42 -2.07 -11.79
C GLU A 179 -21.38 -3.42 -12.50
N LEU A 180 -20.32 -4.20 -12.24
CA LEU A 180 -20.07 -5.47 -12.90
C LEU A 180 -19.97 -6.60 -11.89
N ALA A 181 -20.39 -7.78 -12.31
CA ALA A 181 -20.07 -9.02 -11.62
C ALA A 181 -19.35 -9.97 -12.57
N GLU A 182 -18.46 -10.81 -12.04
CA GLU A 182 -17.67 -11.75 -12.81
C GLU A 182 -17.71 -13.17 -12.22
N ILE A 183 -17.47 -14.16 -13.07
CA ILE A 183 -17.09 -15.52 -12.67
C ILE A 183 -15.73 -15.77 -13.28
N VAL A 184 -14.69 -15.84 -12.46
CA VAL A 184 -13.32 -16.17 -12.88
C VAL A 184 -13.14 -17.68 -12.86
N TYR A 185 -12.76 -18.29 -13.98
CA TYR A 185 -12.61 -19.74 -14.09
C TYR A 185 -11.26 -20.09 -14.72
N TYR A 186 -10.44 -20.80 -13.96
CA TYR A 186 -9.21 -21.40 -14.48
C TYR A 186 -9.50 -22.77 -15.11
N PRO A 187 -9.01 -23.03 -16.33
CA PRO A 187 -9.05 -24.34 -16.94
C PRO A 187 -8.46 -25.40 -16.00
N LYS A 188 -9.16 -26.52 -15.88
CA LYS A 188 -8.68 -27.68 -15.12
C LYS A 188 -7.93 -28.59 -16.06
N VAL A 189 -6.73 -28.98 -15.64
CA VAL A 189 -5.90 -29.96 -16.33
C VAL A 189 -6.67 -31.28 -16.46
N ASN A 190 -6.71 -31.85 -17.66
CA ASN A 190 -7.29 -33.17 -17.86
C ASN A 190 -6.49 -34.30 -17.18
N GLU A 191 -7.19 -35.39 -16.87
CA GLU A 191 -6.59 -36.57 -16.22
C GLU A 191 -5.43 -37.19 -16.99
N THR A 192 -5.40 -37.07 -18.32
CA THR A 192 -4.27 -37.59 -19.12
C THR A 192 -2.99 -36.81 -18.83
N GLN A 193 -3.07 -35.48 -18.78
CA GLN A 193 -1.93 -34.61 -18.48
C GLN A 193 -1.48 -34.76 -17.02
N LYS A 194 -2.43 -34.92 -16.09
CA LYS A 194 -2.11 -35.27 -14.70
C LYS A 194 -1.31 -36.57 -14.60
N GLN A 195 -1.80 -37.63 -15.26
CA GLN A 195 -1.14 -38.92 -15.28
C GLN A 195 0.26 -38.84 -15.92
N GLN A 196 0.42 -38.08 -17.00
CA GLN A 196 1.71 -37.86 -17.64
C GLN A 196 2.70 -37.17 -16.69
N ALA A 197 2.29 -36.12 -16.00
CA ALA A 197 3.12 -35.43 -15.00
C ALA A 197 3.53 -36.36 -13.85
N TYR A 198 2.59 -37.17 -13.33
CA TYR A 198 2.88 -38.16 -12.29
C TYR A 198 3.90 -39.21 -12.75
N VAL A 199 3.73 -39.74 -13.97
CA VAL A 199 4.65 -40.74 -14.54
C VAL A 199 6.04 -40.13 -14.76
N GLN A 200 6.10 -38.90 -15.27
CA GLN A 200 7.36 -38.17 -15.44
C GLN A 200 8.07 -37.95 -14.10
N LEU A 201 7.37 -37.43 -13.09
CA LEU A 201 7.94 -37.22 -11.76
C LEU A 201 8.36 -38.54 -11.11
N SER A 202 7.63 -39.63 -11.34
CA SER A 202 8.00 -40.97 -10.88
C SER A 202 9.33 -41.44 -11.49
N GLN A 203 9.56 -41.16 -12.77
CA GLN A 203 10.84 -41.45 -13.42
C GLN A 203 11.96 -40.58 -12.86
N ILE A 204 11.71 -39.28 -12.65
CA ILE A 204 12.68 -38.35 -12.07
C ILE A 204 13.07 -38.77 -10.64
N ARG A 205 12.10 -39.20 -9.81
CA ARG A 205 12.38 -39.70 -8.46
C ARG A 205 13.27 -40.94 -8.48
N LYS A 206 13.08 -41.83 -9.45
CA LYS A 206 13.93 -43.03 -9.61
C LYS A 206 15.38 -42.70 -9.94
N MET A 207 15.63 -41.61 -10.67
CA MET A 207 17.01 -41.16 -10.94
C MET A 207 17.77 -40.86 -9.64
N ILE A 208 17.07 -40.43 -8.60
CA ILE A 208 17.66 -40.13 -7.29
C ILE A 208 17.71 -41.40 -6.43
N THR A 209 16.64 -42.20 -6.37
CA THR A 209 16.56 -43.35 -5.46
C THR A 209 17.26 -44.60 -5.98
N GLU A 210 17.21 -44.86 -7.27
CA GLU A 210 17.74 -46.08 -7.92
C GLU A 210 19.08 -45.79 -8.60
N ASP A 211 19.15 -44.72 -9.42
CA ASP A 211 20.36 -44.38 -10.19
C ASP A 211 21.38 -43.54 -9.40
N GLN A 212 21.04 -43.14 -8.17
CA GLN A 212 21.89 -42.36 -7.25
C GLN A 212 22.44 -41.05 -7.83
N ARG A 213 21.69 -40.38 -8.73
CA ARG A 213 22.02 -39.02 -9.17
C ARG A 213 21.84 -38.03 -8.02
N ASP A 214 22.63 -36.96 -8.05
CA ASP A 214 22.52 -35.89 -7.07
C ASP A 214 21.18 -35.15 -7.20
N PHE A 215 20.51 -34.93 -6.07
CA PHE A 215 19.19 -34.29 -6.04
C PHE A 215 19.24 -32.88 -6.63
N ALA A 216 20.26 -32.09 -6.31
CA ALA A 216 20.36 -30.72 -6.77
C ALA A 216 20.53 -30.66 -8.29
N GLU A 217 21.33 -31.57 -8.85
CA GLU A 217 21.47 -31.70 -10.31
C GLU A 217 20.13 -32.04 -10.98
N VAL A 218 19.43 -33.06 -10.47
CA VAL A 218 18.12 -33.48 -11.01
C VAL A 218 17.07 -32.37 -10.87
N ALA A 219 17.07 -31.65 -9.74
CA ALA A 219 16.16 -30.53 -9.52
C ALA A 219 16.42 -29.38 -10.50
N SER A 220 17.68 -29.04 -10.73
CA SER A 220 18.06 -28.01 -11.72
C SER A 220 17.71 -28.41 -13.15
N GLU A 221 17.75 -29.70 -13.49
CA GLU A 221 17.48 -30.18 -14.85
C GLU A 221 15.97 -30.31 -15.14
N TYR A 222 15.18 -30.76 -14.16
CA TYR A 222 13.79 -31.19 -14.43
C TYR A 222 12.70 -30.44 -13.65
N SER A 223 13.01 -29.73 -12.57
CA SER A 223 11.96 -29.13 -11.75
C SER A 223 11.32 -27.92 -12.45
N ASP A 224 10.00 -27.89 -12.49
CA ASP A 224 9.21 -26.77 -13.02
C ASP A 224 9.13 -25.59 -12.03
N ASP A 225 9.57 -25.75 -10.78
CA ASP A 225 9.76 -24.63 -9.86
C ASP A 225 11.07 -23.89 -10.15
N LEU A 226 11.02 -22.97 -11.13
CA LEU A 226 12.18 -22.17 -11.57
C LEU A 226 12.88 -21.41 -10.43
N GLY A 227 12.14 -21.10 -9.36
CA GLY A 227 12.66 -20.39 -8.20
C GLY A 227 13.72 -21.20 -7.46
N SER A 228 13.36 -22.42 -7.07
CA SER A 228 14.21 -23.34 -6.31
C SER A 228 15.05 -24.27 -7.19
N ALA A 229 14.61 -24.59 -8.41
CA ALA A 229 15.33 -25.48 -9.34
C ALA A 229 16.79 -25.07 -9.53
N ARG A 230 17.03 -23.78 -9.76
CA ARG A 230 18.38 -23.17 -9.89
C ARG A 230 19.22 -23.22 -8.60
N LEU A 231 18.60 -23.48 -7.47
CA LEU A 231 19.23 -23.68 -6.15
C LEU A 231 19.24 -25.16 -5.74
N GLY A 232 19.09 -26.07 -6.70
CA GLY A 232 19.06 -27.51 -6.41
C GLY A 232 17.78 -27.99 -5.74
N GLY A 233 16.67 -27.27 -5.96
CA GLY A 233 15.38 -27.52 -5.32
C GLY A 233 15.27 -26.97 -3.90
N ASP A 234 16.29 -26.29 -3.39
CA ASP A 234 16.33 -25.77 -2.01
C ASP A 234 15.34 -24.61 -1.80
N LEU A 235 14.49 -24.74 -0.77
CA LEU A 235 13.50 -23.75 -0.37
C LEU A 235 13.95 -22.90 0.83
N GLY A 236 15.15 -23.16 1.36
CA GLY A 236 15.71 -22.48 2.53
C GLY A 236 14.95 -22.80 3.81
N TRP A 237 15.20 -21.99 4.86
CA TRP A 237 14.53 -22.12 6.14
C TRP A 237 13.15 -21.45 6.11
N GLN A 238 12.10 -22.26 6.23
CA GLN A 238 10.72 -21.80 6.19
C GLN A 238 10.00 -22.04 7.51
N LYS A 239 9.15 -21.09 7.89
CA LYS A 239 8.27 -21.19 9.06
C LYS A 239 7.02 -21.99 8.70
N ARG A 240 6.36 -22.51 9.74
CA ARG A 240 5.01 -23.03 9.59
C ARG A 240 4.06 -21.98 9.01
N GLY A 241 3.19 -22.39 8.10
CA GLY A 241 2.22 -21.56 7.41
C GLY A 241 2.77 -20.85 6.16
N THR A 242 4.03 -21.11 5.78
CA THR A 242 4.61 -20.53 4.56
C THR A 242 4.25 -21.34 3.30
N PHE A 243 4.12 -22.66 3.40
CA PHE A 243 3.77 -23.53 2.28
C PHE A 243 2.27 -23.80 2.18
N VAL A 244 1.81 -24.27 1.01
CA VAL A 244 0.45 -24.78 0.85
C VAL A 244 0.21 -26.01 1.74
N PRO A 245 -1.03 -26.21 2.24
CA PRO A 245 -1.32 -27.25 3.23
C PRO A 245 -0.87 -28.66 2.83
N GLU A 246 -1.01 -29.02 1.55
CA GLU A 246 -0.64 -30.33 1.01
C GLU A 246 0.87 -30.57 1.16
N PHE A 247 1.69 -29.60 0.74
CA PHE A 247 3.14 -29.65 0.86
C PHE A 247 3.59 -29.63 2.31
N GLU A 248 3.01 -28.74 3.10
CA GLU A 248 3.37 -28.60 4.52
C GLU A 248 3.09 -29.91 5.28
N SER A 249 1.93 -30.53 5.05
CA SER A 249 1.55 -31.78 5.72
C SER A 249 2.56 -32.91 5.47
N VAL A 250 3.07 -33.03 4.25
CA VAL A 250 4.07 -34.04 3.89
C VAL A 250 5.43 -33.69 4.51
N ALA A 251 5.89 -32.45 4.34
CA ALA A 251 7.18 -32.01 4.86
C ALA A 251 7.31 -32.16 6.39
N TYR A 252 6.23 -31.91 7.14
CA TYR A 252 6.23 -32.07 8.60
C TYR A 252 6.25 -33.51 9.09
N ASN A 253 5.82 -34.46 8.26
CA ASN A 253 5.81 -35.89 8.60
C ASN A 253 7.15 -36.59 8.30
N LEU A 254 8.07 -35.93 7.60
CA LEU A 254 9.40 -36.46 7.29
C LEU A 254 10.38 -36.29 8.45
N GLU A 255 11.28 -37.27 8.60
CA GLU A 255 12.48 -37.14 9.41
C GLU A 255 13.64 -36.48 8.63
N PRO A 256 14.61 -35.81 9.31
CA PRO A 256 15.76 -35.23 8.63
C PRO A 256 16.52 -36.26 7.79
N GLY A 257 16.74 -35.94 6.51
CA GLY A 257 17.31 -36.81 5.49
C GLY A 257 16.29 -37.61 4.69
N GLU A 258 15.06 -37.75 5.18
CA GLU A 258 14.00 -38.54 4.54
C GLU A 258 13.39 -37.81 3.34
N MET A 259 13.04 -38.59 2.31
CA MET A 259 12.38 -38.12 1.10
C MET A 259 10.99 -38.75 0.98
N SER A 260 9.99 -37.93 0.66
CA SER A 260 8.60 -38.36 0.56
C SER A 260 8.32 -39.24 -0.67
N ASP A 261 7.12 -39.82 -0.67
CA ASP A 261 6.44 -40.24 -1.88
C ASP A 261 5.93 -39.03 -2.68
N ILE A 262 5.43 -39.29 -3.89
CA ILE A 262 4.84 -38.26 -4.75
C ILE A 262 3.47 -37.88 -4.23
N PHE A 263 3.19 -36.58 -4.15
CA PHE A 263 1.90 -36.02 -3.75
C PHE A 263 1.48 -34.87 -4.68
N GLU A 264 0.17 -34.57 -4.71
CA GLU A 264 -0.42 -33.51 -5.53
C GLU A 264 -0.62 -32.24 -4.68
N SER A 265 -0.40 -31.08 -5.29
CA SER A 265 -0.76 -29.76 -4.77
C SER A 265 -1.42 -28.93 -5.88
N PRO A 266 -1.94 -27.71 -5.58
CA PRO A 266 -2.44 -26.80 -6.61
C PRO A 266 -1.42 -26.43 -7.71
N PHE A 267 -0.12 -26.63 -7.46
CA PHE A 267 0.96 -26.35 -8.42
C PHE A 267 1.35 -27.54 -9.30
N GLY A 268 0.92 -28.76 -8.96
CA GLY A 268 1.27 -29.98 -9.68
C GLY A 268 1.67 -31.12 -8.75
N TYR A 269 2.54 -32.01 -9.24
CA TYR A 269 3.05 -33.13 -8.46
C TYR A 269 4.43 -32.81 -7.89
N HIS A 270 4.65 -33.21 -6.64
CA HIS A 270 5.87 -32.95 -5.90
C HIS A 270 6.38 -34.21 -5.22
N PHE A 271 7.69 -34.28 -5.01
CA PHE A 271 8.25 -34.99 -3.86
C PHE A 271 9.25 -34.07 -3.14
N VAL A 272 9.32 -34.21 -1.82
CA VAL A 272 10.11 -33.32 -0.96
C VAL A 272 11.07 -34.14 -0.11
N GLN A 273 12.26 -33.59 0.13
CA GLN A 273 13.22 -34.10 1.10
C GLN A 273 13.39 -33.10 2.24
N LEU A 274 13.31 -33.58 3.48
CA LEU A 274 13.65 -32.77 4.64
C LEU A 274 15.16 -32.81 4.85
N LEU A 275 15.82 -31.65 4.85
CA LEU A 275 17.25 -31.56 5.11
C LEU A 275 17.50 -31.45 6.60
N GLU A 276 16.87 -30.47 7.24
CA GLU A 276 17.02 -30.19 8.66
C GLU A 276 15.72 -29.68 9.28
N ARG A 277 15.59 -29.83 10.61
CA ARG A 277 14.50 -29.30 11.41
C ARG A 277 15.04 -28.57 12.64
N ARG A 278 14.58 -27.34 12.87
CA ARG A 278 14.95 -26.52 14.04
C ARG A 278 13.69 -25.91 14.66
N GLY A 279 13.13 -26.57 15.67
CA GLY A 279 11.86 -26.14 16.27
C GLY A 279 10.73 -26.13 15.23
N ASN A 280 10.16 -24.96 14.97
CA ASN A 280 9.09 -24.73 13.97
C ASN A 280 9.61 -24.31 12.58
N LEU A 281 10.93 -24.38 12.36
CA LEU A 281 11.55 -24.12 11.06
C LEU A 281 11.91 -25.43 10.36
N LEU A 282 11.51 -25.55 9.10
CA LEU A 282 11.90 -26.64 8.21
C LEU A 282 12.86 -26.12 7.15
N HIS A 283 13.91 -26.88 6.87
CA HIS A 283 14.75 -26.68 5.70
C HIS A 283 14.53 -27.85 4.75
N THR A 284 13.88 -27.59 3.63
CA THR A 284 13.46 -28.61 2.67
C THR A 284 13.97 -28.31 1.28
N ARG A 285 14.08 -29.36 0.48
CA ARG A 285 14.23 -29.25 -0.98
C ARG A 285 13.21 -30.11 -1.69
N HIS A 286 12.76 -29.69 -2.88
CA HIS A 286 11.72 -30.40 -3.62
C HIS A 286 11.96 -30.38 -5.12
N ILE A 287 11.26 -31.27 -5.82
CA ILE A 287 11.11 -31.24 -7.27
C ILE A 287 9.63 -31.21 -7.60
N LEU A 288 9.24 -30.27 -8.45
CA LEU A 288 7.87 -30.08 -8.94
C LEU A 288 7.80 -30.43 -10.42
N ILE A 289 6.76 -31.16 -10.82
CA ILE A 289 6.34 -31.25 -12.23
C ILE A 289 4.89 -30.76 -12.33
N ALA A 290 4.70 -29.66 -13.04
CA ALA A 290 3.40 -29.06 -13.27
C ALA A 290 2.76 -29.68 -14.51
N PRO A 291 1.58 -30.30 -14.40
CA PRO A 291 0.91 -30.82 -15.58
C PRO A 291 0.50 -29.67 -16.52
N LYS A 292 0.64 -29.91 -17.82
CA LYS A 292 0.44 -28.88 -18.84
C LYS A 292 -1.04 -28.74 -19.17
N ILE A 293 -1.46 -27.49 -19.40
CA ILE A 293 -2.77 -27.16 -19.96
C ILE A 293 -2.67 -27.28 -21.48
N GLU A 294 -3.48 -28.15 -22.06
CA GLU A 294 -3.58 -28.36 -23.50
C GLU A 294 -4.76 -27.59 -24.10
N GLN A 295 -4.79 -27.44 -25.42
CA GLN A 295 -5.90 -26.75 -26.10
C GLN A 295 -7.27 -27.37 -25.77
N ALA A 296 -7.33 -28.70 -25.59
CA ALA A 296 -8.56 -29.39 -25.21
C ALA A 296 -9.09 -28.97 -23.82
N ASP A 297 -8.20 -28.62 -22.88
CA ASP A 297 -8.59 -28.13 -21.55
C ASP A 297 -9.16 -26.71 -21.64
N LEU A 298 -8.57 -25.88 -22.50
CA LEU A 298 -9.05 -24.53 -22.79
C LEU A 298 -10.45 -24.57 -23.43
N ASP A 299 -10.63 -25.44 -24.43
CA ASP A 299 -11.93 -25.61 -25.11
C ASP A 299 -13.00 -26.14 -24.14
N LEU A 300 -12.62 -27.08 -23.27
CA LEU A 300 -13.52 -27.58 -22.23
C LEU A 300 -13.92 -26.48 -21.23
N ALA A 301 -13.00 -25.62 -20.83
CA ALA A 301 -13.29 -24.49 -19.94
C ALA A 301 -14.33 -23.53 -20.54
N VAL A 302 -14.22 -23.23 -21.83
CA VAL A 302 -15.21 -22.43 -22.56
C VAL A 302 -16.58 -23.12 -22.57
N HIS A 303 -16.63 -24.43 -22.88
CA HIS A 303 -17.87 -25.19 -22.87
C HIS A 303 -18.54 -25.27 -21.49
N VAL A 304 -17.74 -25.40 -20.42
CA VAL A 304 -18.23 -25.35 -19.04
C VAL A 304 -18.86 -24.00 -18.76
N LEU A 305 -18.18 -22.89 -19.05
CA LEU A 305 -18.72 -21.55 -18.81
C LEU A 305 -19.95 -21.24 -19.68
N ASP A 306 -20.01 -21.72 -20.91
CA ASP A 306 -21.21 -21.60 -21.73
C ASP A 306 -22.40 -22.34 -21.11
N SER A 307 -22.16 -23.53 -20.56
CA SER A 307 -23.18 -24.31 -19.85
C SER A 307 -23.64 -23.61 -18.57
N VAL A 308 -22.70 -23.05 -17.79
CA VAL A 308 -22.99 -22.22 -16.61
C VAL A 308 -23.84 -21.02 -16.99
N ARG A 309 -23.48 -20.31 -18.06
CA ARG A 309 -24.25 -19.17 -18.58
C ARG A 309 -25.67 -19.57 -18.98
N MET A 310 -25.85 -20.71 -19.65
CA MET A 310 -27.19 -21.21 -20.02
C MET A 310 -28.01 -21.58 -18.79
N ALA A 311 -27.41 -22.24 -17.79
CA ALA A 311 -28.06 -22.57 -16.53
C ALA A 311 -28.58 -21.31 -15.80
N ILE A 312 -27.82 -20.22 -15.84
CA ILE A 312 -28.22 -18.94 -15.23
C ILE A 312 -29.29 -18.22 -16.06
N THR A 313 -29.12 -18.13 -17.38
CA THR A 313 -29.91 -17.23 -18.23
C THR A 313 -31.15 -17.85 -18.86
N ARG A 314 -31.06 -19.12 -19.29
CA ARG A 314 -32.13 -19.82 -20.00
C ARG A 314 -32.92 -20.72 -19.07
N ASP A 315 -32.22 -21.55 -18.31
CA ASP A 315 -32.86 -22.59 -17.52
C ASP A 315 -33.29 -22.09 -16.14
N SER A 316 -32.68 -20.99 -15.67
CA SER A 316 -32.90 -20.41 -14.33
C SER A 316 -32.74 -21.43 -13.20
N THR A 317 -31.86 -22.41 -13.39
CA THR A 317 -31.61 -23.50 -12.42
C THR A 317 -30.55 -23.12 -11.39
N MET A 318 -29.82 -22.03 -11.61
CA MET A 318 -28.75 -21.54 -10.76
C MET A 318 -28.66 -20.01 -10.85
N THR A 319 -28.44 -19.36 -9.72
CA THR A 319 -28.17 -17.92 -9.67
C THR A 319 -26.73 -17.60 -10.05
N PHE A 320 -26.44 -16.34 -10.40
CA PHE A 320 -25.07 -15.91 -10.69
C PHE A 320 -24.14 -16.10 -9.48
N GLU A 321 -24.62 -15.79 -8.27
CA GLU A 321 -23.85 -15.94 -7.05
C GLU A 321 -23.54 -17.41 -6.70
N GLU A 322 -24.51 -18.31 -6.89
CA GLU A 322 -24.24 -19.76 -6.76
C GLU A 322 -23.22 -20.24 -7.79
N ALA A 323 -23.27 -19.71 -9.02
CA ALA A 323 -22.28 -20.04 -10.05
C ALA A 323 -20.87 -19.55 -9.69
N VAL A 324 -20.76 -18.36 -9.09
CA VAL A 324 -19.50 -17.85 -8.53
C VAL A 324 -18.97 -18.81 -7.48
N LYS A 325 -19.81 -19.29 -6.55
CA LYS A 325 -19.36 -20.22 -5.51
C LYS A 325 -18.97 -21.60 -6.03
N ASN A 326 -19.71 -22.12 -7.00
CA ASN A 326 -19.53 -23.47 -7.52
C ASN A 326 -18.40 -23.59 -8.56
N PHE A 327 -18.16 -22.53 -9.33
CA PHE A 327 -17.23 -22.55 -10.46
C PHE A 327 -16.16 -21.46 -10.41
N GLY A 328 -16.39 -20.38 -9.67
CA GLY A 328 -15.46 -19.28 -9.55
C GLY A 328 -14.18 -19.67 -8.80
N ASP A 329 -13.09 -19.00 -9.12
CA ASP A 329 -11.83 -19.08 -8.40
C ASP A 329 -11.95 -18.42 -7.02
N GLU A 330 -11.67 -19.18 -5.97
CA GLU A 330 -11.76 -18.73 -4.57
C GLU A 330 -10.77 -17.63 -4.22
N ASN A 331 -9.67 -17.53 -4.98
CA ASN A 331 -8.65 -16.50 -4.81
C ASN A 331 -9.04 -15.16 -5.47
N SER A 332 -10.10 -15.14 -6.28
CA SER A 332 -10.59 -13.90 -6.90
C SER A 332 -11.25 -12.98 -5.88
N THR A 333 -11.05 -11.66 -6.02
CA THR A 333 -11.64 -10.65 -5.12
C THR A 333 -13.16 -10.64 -5.15
N SER A 334 -13.75 -11.10 -6.25
CA SER A 334 -15.19 -11.17 -6.49
C SER A 334 -15.86 -12.41 -5.87
N TYR A 335 -15.09 -13.46 -5.55
CA TYR A 335 -15.62 -14.75 -5.09
C TYR A 335 -16.52 -14.64 -3.84
N ASN A 336 -16.11 -13.80 -2.88
CA ASN A 336 -16.82 -13.65 -1.60
C ASN A 336 -17.87 -12.52 -1.60
N ASN A 337 -18.04 -11.82 -2.72
CA ASN A 337 -18.97 -10.70 -2.85
C ASN A 337 -20.03 -10.95 -3.94
N GLY A 338 -20.49 -12.21 -4.05
CA GLY A 338 -21.48 -12.61 -5.05
C GLY A 338 -21.06 -12.36 -6.50
N GLY A 339 -19.75 -12.34 -6.77
CA GLY A 339 -19.18 -12.02 -8.07
C GLY A 339 -18.95 -10.54 -8.33
N ARG A 340 -19.38 -9.62 -7.47
CA ARG A 340 -19.21 -8.17 -7.72
C ARG A 340 -17.73 -7.81 -7.79
N MET A 341 -17.36 -7.15 -8.89
CA MET A 341 -15.98 -6.70 -9.12
C MET A 341 -15.68 -5.50 -8.21
N LEU A 342 -14.48 -5.45 -7.66
CA LEU A 342 -13.99 -4.32 -6.88
C LEU A 342 -13.11 -3.44 -7.77
N ASN A 343 -13.39 -2.15 -7.82
CA ASN A 343 -12.57 -1.19 -8.54
C ASN A 343 -11.28 -0.96 -7.74
N PRO A 344 -10.09 -1.31 -8.28
CA PRO A 344 -8.83 -1.17 -7.55
C PRO A 344 -8.44 0.28 -7.27
N LYS A 345 -9.01 1.26 -7.98
CA LYS A 345 -8.76 2.69 -7.73
C LYS A 345 -9.61 3.25 -6.59
N SER A 346 -10.89 2.91 -6.56
CA SER A 346 -11.85 3.50 -5.60
C SER A 346 -12.13 2.60 -4.39
N GLY A 347 -11.85 1.29 -4.50
CA GLY A 347 -12.19 0.29 -3.48
C GLY A 347 -13.69 -0.06 -3.42
N ASN A 348 -14.54 0.52 -4.27
CA ASN A 348 -15.98 0.22 -4.33
C ASN A 348 -16.33 -0.65 -5.56
N THR A 349 -17.60 -0.96 -5.80
CA THR A 349 -18.03 -1.82 -6.93
C THR A 349 -18.35 -1.08 -8.23
N PHE A 350 -18.18 0.24 -8.25
CA PHE A 350 -18.49 1.08 -9.42
C PHE A 350 -17.21 1.40 -10.20
N PHE A 351 -17.30 1.26 -11.52
CA PHE A 351 -16.23 1.56 -12.45
C PHE A 351 -16.65 2.69 -13.36
N GLU A 352 -15.86 3.75 -13.44
CA GLU A 352 -15.97 4.66 -14.58
C GLU A 352 -15.59 3.91 -15.85
N ILE A 353 -16.19 4.26 -16.99
CA ILE A 353 -15.88 3.60 -18.27
C ILE A 353 -14.38 3.65 -18.61
N GLY A 354 -13.67 4.71 -18.20
CA GLY A 354 -12.22 4.84 -18.38
C GLY A 354 -11.37 4.02 -17.41
N ASP A 355 -11.96 3.43 -16.38
CA ASP A 355 -11.26 2.53 -15.44
C ASP A 355 -11.22 1.08 -15.93
N LEU A 356 -12.07 0.72 -16.89
CA LEU A 356 -12.17 -0.63 -17.42
C LEU A 356 -10.99 -0.92 -18.36
N ASP A 357 -10.49 -2.16 -18.33
CA ASP A 357 -9.54 -2.57 -19.36
C ASP A 357 -10.21 -2.63 -20.73
N HIS A 358 -9.39 -2.60 -21.78
CA HIS A 358 -9.87 -2.53 -23.15
C HIS A 358 -10.76 -3.71 -23.54
N ARG A 359 -10.53 -4.93 -23.03
CA ARG A 359 -11.34 -6.10 -23.38
C ARG A 359 -12.69 -6.02 -22.71
N LEU A 360 -12.71 -5.72 -21.41
CA LEU A 360 -13.97 -5.49 -20.70
C LEU A 360 -14.80 -4.43 -21.40
N PHE A 361 -14.20 -3.27 -21.74
CA PHE A 361 -14.87 -2.17 -22.45
C PHE A 361 -15.71 -2.61 -23.65
N PHE A 362 -15.13 -3.40 -24.56
CA PHE A 362 -15.87 -3.86 -25.75
C PHE A 362 -16.97 -4.86 -25.40
N VAL A 363 -16.77 -5.68 -24.37
CA VAL A 363 -17.78 -6.63 -23.92
C VAL A 363 -18.99 -5.88 -23.37
N ILE A 364 -18.81 -5.02 -22.37
CA ILE A 364 -19.97 -4.37 -21.74
C ILE A 364 -20.65 -3.39 -22.68
N ASP A 365 -19.96 -2.76 -23.63
CA ASP A 365 -20.62 -1.90 -24.64
C ASP A 365 -21.74 -2.64 -25.39
N THR A 366 -21.59 -3.94 -25.62
CA THR A 366 -22.60 -4.79 -26.26
C THR A 366 -23.67 -5.34 -25.33
N LEU A 367 -23.49 -5.25 -24.01
CA LEU A 367 -24.42 -5.81 -23.03
C LEU A 367 -25.49 -4.83 -22.57
N GLN A 368 -26.69 -5.35 -22.35
CA GLN A 368 -27.75 -4.66 -21.62
C GLN A 368 -27.68 -4.99 -20.12
N GLU A 369 -28.36 -4.19 -19.31
CA GLU A 369 -28.46 -4.43 -17.86
C GLU A 369 -28.98 -5.85 -17.57
N ASN A 370 -28.36 -6.51 -16.60
CA ASN A 370 -28.53 -7.91 -16.20
C ASN A 370 -28.11 -8.98 -17.23
N GLN A 371 -27.58 -8.62 -18.40
CA GLN A 371 -27.06 -9.60 -19.34
C GLN A 371 -25.67 -10.10 -18.95
N ILE A 372 -25.35 -11.32 -19.38
CA ILE A 372 -24.07 -12.01 -19.15
C ILE A 372 -23.37 -12.20 -20.49
N SER A 373 -22.07 -11.87 -20.53
CA SER A 373 -21.20 -12.03 -21.69
C SER A 373 -21.04 -13.50 -22.11
N SER A 374 -20.44 -13.72 -23.29
CA SER A 374 -19.77 -15.00 -23.58
C SER A 374 -18.47 -15.14 -22.75
N PRO A 375 -17.89 -16.35 -22.63
CA PRO A 375 -16.59 -16.53 -22.00
C PRO A 375 -15.50 -15.69 -22.68
N ILE A 376 -14.74 -14.93 -21.90
CA ILE A 376 -13.65 -14.06 -22.37
C ILE A 376 -12.34 -14.60 -21.83
N ALA A 377 -11.33 -14.76 -22.69
CA ALA A 377 -10.02 -15.23 -22.27
C ALA A 377 -9.14 -14.09 -21.76
N TYR A 378 -8.45 -14.35 -20.65
CA TYR A 378 -7.45 -13.49 -20.03
C TYR A 378 -6.19 -14.29 -19.73
N GLN A 379 -5.12 -13.57 -19.43
CA GLN A 379 -3.87 -14.14 -18.92
C GLN A 379 -3.53 -13.42 -17.62
N ASP A 380 -3.22 -14.20 -16.60
CA ASP A 380 -2.75 -13.65 -15.33
C ASP A 380 -1.29 -13.16 -15.45
N PRO A 381 -0.73 -12.48 -14.44
CA PRO A 381 0.67 -12.04 -14.45
C PRO A 381 1.69 -13.18 -14.57
N THR A 382 1.31 -14.43 -14.28
CA THR A 382 2.16 -15.62 -14.42
C THR A 382 2.09 -16.21 -15.84
N GLY A 383 1.21 -15.69 -16.70
CA GLY A 383 0.97 -16.17 -18.06
C GLY A 383 -0.09 -17.28 -18.14
N LYS A 384 -0.70 -17.70 -17.02
CA LYS A 384 -1.77 -18.70 -17.02
C LYS A 384 -3.03 -18.12 -17.65
N VAL A 385 -3.63 -18.87 -18.57
CA VAL A 385 -4.89 -18.50 -19.21
C VAL A 385 -6.04 -18.81 -18.27
N TYR A 386 -6.96 -17.87 -18.13
CA TYR A 386 -8.24 -18.07 -17.45
C TYR A 386 -9.37 -17.44 -18.25
N TYR A 387 -10.59 -17.85 -17.96
CA TYR A 387 -11.78 -17.34 -18.60
C TYR A 387 -12.67 -16.59 -17.63
N GLN A 388 -13.39 -15.59 -18.13
CA GLN A 388 -14.36 -14.84 -17.35
C GLN A 388 -15.72 -14.80 -18.04
N LEU A 389 -16.79 -14.97 -17.25
CA LEU A 389 -18.12 -14.47 -17.59
C LEU A 389 -18.33 -13.15 -16.87
N VAL A 390 -18.86 -12.15 -17.56
CA VAL A 390 -19.12 -10.82 -17.01
C VAL A 390 -20.60 -10.53 -17.11
N LYS A 391 -21.21 -10.13 -16.00
CA LYS A 391 -22.59 -9.65 -15.92
C LYS A 391 -22.59 -8.15 -15.70
N LEU A 392 -23.30 -7.42 -16.55
CA LEU A 392 -23.57 -6.00 -16.35
C LEU A 392 -24.71 -5.86 -15.33
N LEU A 393 -24.43 -5.40 -14.11
CA LEU A 393 -25.45 -5.24 -13.08
C LEU A 393 -26.23 -3.93 -13.25
N SER A 394 -25.52 -2.84 -13.50
CA SER A 394 -26.13 -1.53 -13.75
C SER A 394 -25.22 -0.65 -14.61
N ARG A 395 -25.81 0.35 -15.28
CA ARG A 395 -25.10 1.39 -16.03
C ARG A 395 -25.75 2.75 -15.77
N SER A 396 -24.97 3.69 -15.25
CA SER A 396 -25.39 5.09 -15.16
C SER A 396 -25.09 5.81 -16.49
N ARG A 397 -25.81 6.91 -16.74
CA ARG A 397 -25.47 7.84 -17.84
C ARG A 397 -24.66 9.00 -17.26
N PRO A 398 -23.77 9.63 -18.05
CA PRO A 398 -23.14 10.88 -17.64
C PRO A 398 -24.17 11.91 -17.17
N HIS A 399 -24.03 12.43 -15.97
CA HIS A 399 -25.01 13.31 -15.35
C HIS A 399 -24.36 14.30 -14.38
N LYS A 400 -25.05 15.42 -14.16
CA LYS A 400 -24.70 16.31 -13.05
C LYS A 400 -25.15 15.67 -11.74
N ALA A 401 -24.35 15.84 -10.69
CA ALA A 401 -24.67 15.33 -9.36
C ALA A 401 -26.10 15.66 -8.95
N SER A 402 -26.81 14.66 -8.42
CA SER A 402 -28.19 14.83 -7.94
C SER A 402 -28.43 14.06 -6.65
N LEU A 403 -29.27 14.60 -5.77
CA LEU A 403 -29.67 13.90 -4.54
C LEU A 403 -30.41 12.58 -4.79
N LYS A 404 -30.92 12.34 -6.00
CA LYS A 404 -31.63 11.11 -6.34
C LYS A 404 -30.65 9.96 -6.65
N THR A 405 -29.56 10.26 -7.34
CA THR A 405 -28.59 9.29 -7.86
C THR A 405 -27.36 9.18 -6.96
N ASP A 406 -26.90 10.30 -6.41
CA ASP A 406 -25.57 10.43 -5.81
C ASP A 406 -25.62 10.72 -4.30
N TYR A 407 -26.73 10.38 -3.64
CA TYR A 407 -26.95 10.72 -2.24
C TYR A 407 -25.79 10.28 -1.34
N SER A 408 -25.22 9.08 -1.54
CA SER A 408 -24.09 8.61 -0.71
C SER A 408 -22.86 9.50 -0.84
N ARG A 409 -22.48 9.85 -2.08
CA ARG A 409 -21.33 10.72 -2.37
C ARG A 409 -21.55 12.13 -1.83
N ILE A 410 -22.76 12.68 -2.04
CA ILE A 410 -23.12 14.01 -1.54
C ILE A 410 -23.15 14.01 -0.01
N ARG A 411 -23.66 12.94 0.63
CA ARG A 411 -23.65 12.77 2.08
C ARG A 411 -22.22 12.70 2.63
N GLU A 412 -21.32 11.98 1.99
CA GLU A 412 -19.91 11.91 2.39
C GLU A 412 -19.21 13.26 2.28
N ALA A 413 -19.42 13.98 1.17
CA ALA A 413 -18.89 15.33 0.99
C ALA A 413 -19.45 16.31 2.03
N ALA A 414 -20.77 16.27 2.29
CA ALA A 414 -21.41 17.10 3.29
C ALA A 414 -20.93 16.78 4.71
N LEU A 415 -20.74 15.49 5.02
CA LEU A 415 -20.19 15.06 6.31
C LEU A 415 -18.74 15.53 6.47
N ALA A 416 -17.94 15.46 5.41
CA ALA A 416 -16.56 15.94 5.42
C ALA A 416 -16.49 17.45 5.64
N GLU A 417 -17.34 18.25 4.97
CA GLU A 417 -17.43 19.69 5.21
C GLU A 417 -17.85 19.98 6.66
N LYS A 418 -18.92 19.33 7.15
CA LYS A 418 -19.38 19.50 8.54
C LYS A 418 -18.30 19.15 9.57
N LYS A 419 -17.52 18.10 9.32
CA LYS A 419 -16.38 17.72 10.18
C LYS A 419 -15.28 18.78 10.16
N ASN A 420 -14.98 19.35 9.00
CA ASN A 420 -13.99 20.41 8.88
C ASN A 420 -14.45 21.68 9.61
N GLU A 421 -15.70 22.11 9.42
CA GLU A 421 -16.29 23.26 10.13
C GLU A 421 -16.22 23.06 11.65
N TYR A 422 -16.60 21.88 12.15
CA TYR A 422 -16.52 21.57 13.57
C TYR A 422 -15.07 21.54 14.10
N LEU A 423 -14.12 21.00 13.33
CA LEU A 423 -12.72 21.00 13.73
C LEU A 423 -12.16 22.42 13.80
N ASP A 424 -12.53 23.29 12.86
CA ASP A 424 -12.12 24.69 12.86
C ASP A 424 -12.71 25.43 14.08
N GLU A 425 -13.99 25.23 14.40
CA GLU A 425 -14.60 25.77 15.62
C GLU A 425 -13.90 25.27 16.88
N TRP A 426 -13.64 23.96 16.95
CA TRP A 426 -12.90 23.35 18.05
C TRP A 426 -11.50 23.97 18.20
N ILE A 427 -10.76 24.16 17.11
CA ILE A 427 -9.46 24.82 17.12
C ILE A 427 -9.57 26.25 17.68
N GLN A 428 -10.55 27.03 17.24
CA GLN A 428 -10.74 28.41 17.72
C GLN A 428 -11.03 28.47 19.23
N ASP A 429 -11.87 27.58 19.74
CA ASP A 429 -12.17 27.49 21.18
C ASP A 429 -10.94 27.13 22.03
N HIS A 430 -10.04 26.30 21.49
CA HIS A 430 -8.84 25.85 22.19
C HIS A 430 -7.66 26.82 22.06
N ILE A 431 -7.59 27.61 20.98
CA ILE A 431 -6.63 28.72 20.85
C ILE A 431 -6.79 29.70 22.02
N ALA A 432 -8.02 29.98 22.46
CA ALA A 432 -8.28 30.92 23.55
C ALA A 432 -7.70 30.49 24.91
N ASN A 433 -7.49 29.20 25.10
CA ASN A 433 -7.06 28.62 26.36
C ASN A 433 -5.62 28.08 26.30
N THR A 434 -4.92 28.29 25.18
CA THR A 434 -3.58 27.73 24.93
C THR A 434 -2.57 28.84 24.71
N TYR A 435 -1.41 28.74 25.35
CA TYR A 435 -0.31 29.65 25.08
C TYR A 435 0.23 29.43 23.66
N ILE A 436 0.17 30.44 22.80
CA ILE A 436 0.65 30.38 21.42
C ILE A 436 1.58 31.55 21.15
N GLU A 437 2.78 31.25 20.66
CA GLU A 437 3.76 32.24 20.21
C GLU A 437 4.18 31.90 18.78
N ILE A 438 4.26 32.90 17.90
CA ILE A 438 4.62 32.72 16.49
C ILE A 438 5.62 33.80 16.09
N ASP A 439 6.66 33.41 15.35
CA ASP A 439 7.69 34.33 14.91
C ASP A 439 7.09 35.54 14.14
N PRO A 440 7.46 36.79 14.51
CA PRO A 440 6.91 38.01 13.90
C PRO A 440 7.11 38.14 12.38
N SER A 441 8.09 37.45 11.80
CA SER A 441 8.30 37.44 10.35
C SER A 441 7.13 36.76 9.63
N PHE A 442 6.61 35.66 10.19
CA PHE A 442 5.46 34.94 9.62
C PHE A 442 4.17 35.73 9.82
N GLN A 443 4.02 36.45 10.93
CA GLN A 443 2.86 37.33 11.15
C GLN A 443 2.72 38.39 10.06
N LYS A 444 3.83 38.92 9.54
CA LYS A 444 3.82 39.94 8.48
C LYS A 444 3.56 39.37 7.09
N THR A 445 3.92 38.11 6.86
CA THR A 445 3.91 37.49 5.52
C THR A 445 2.74 36.53 5.30
N CYS A 446 2.10 36.05 6.36
CA CYS A 446 1.09 34.99 6.33
C CYS A 446 -0.24 35.45 6.94
N PRO A 447 -1.19 35.97 6.13
CA PRO A 447 -2.47 36.48 6.64
C PRO A 447 -3.33 35.44 7.37
N ASN A 448 -3.18 34.15 7.04
CA ASN A 448 -3.91 33.07 7.69
C ASN A 448 -3.46 32.82 9.14
N ILE A 449 -2.31 33.37 9.55
CA ILE A 449 -1.76 33.18 10.89
C ILE A 449 -2.44 34.10 11.92
N ASP A 450 -3.10 35.18 11.49
CA ASP A 450 -3.78 36.12 12.38
C ASP A 450 -4.82 35.43 13.28
N ARG A 451 -5.44 34.33 12.82
CA ARG A 451 -6.40 33.54 13.61
C ARG A 451 -5.81 32.89 14.87
N TRP A 452 -4.49 32.69 14.90
CA TRP A 452 -3.77 32.07 16.02
C TRP A 452 -3.31 33.08 17.06
N ILE A 453 -3.43 34.38 16.75
CA ILE A 453 -2.90 35.47 17.58
C ILE A 453 -4.09 36.13 18.27
N GLN A 454 -4.44 35.67 19.47
CA GLN A 454 -5.36 36.44 20.30
C GLN A 454 -4.67 37.69 20.88
N PRO A 455 -5.36 38.83 21.02
CA PRO A 455 -4.86 39.94 21.81
C PRO A 455 -4.79 39.50 23.27
N ASN A 456 -3.58 39.18 23.72
CA ASN A 456 -3.21 38.79 25.09
C ASN A 456 -4.10 39.46 26.16
N ILE A 457 -5.05 38.72 26.75
CA ILE A 457 -5.65 39.09 28.03
C ILE A 457 -4.82 38.32 29.07
N ASP A 458 -4.08 39.08 29.88
CA ASP A 458 -3.33 38.62 31.05
C ASP A 458 -2.01 37.87 30.81
N ALA A 459 -1.02 38.57 30.23
CA ALA A 459 0.36 38.37 30.66
C ALA A 459 0.58 39.18 31.96
N PRO A 460 0.80 38.57 33.14
CA PRO A 460 1.12 39.31 34.35
C PRO A 460 2.42 40.08 34.11
N SER A 461 2.33 41.40 34.18
CA SER A 461 3.45 42.31 33.99
C SER A 461 4.60 41.89 34.89
N THR A 462 5.71 41.54 34.25
CA THR A 462 6.99 41.25 34.88
C THR A 462 7.31 42.27 35.97
N ILE A 463 7.48 41.77 37.19
CA ILE A 463 8.19 42.48 38.25
C ILE A 463 9.57 42.86 37.70
N LYS A 464 9.87 44.15 37.69
CA LYS A 464 11.22 44.71 37.55
C LYS A 464 11.48 45.60 38.77
N PRO A 465 12.76 45.74 39.14
CA PRO A 465 13.35 45.37 40.43
C PRO A 465 12.89 46.18 41.64
#